data_AF-A0A3P7IPZ7-F1
#
_entry.id   AF-A0A3P7IPZ7-F1
#
_cell.length_a   1.000
_cell.length_b   1.000
_cell.length_c   1.000
_cell.angle_alpha   90.00
_cell.angle_beta   90.00
_cell.angle_gamma   90.00
#
_symmetry.space_group_name_H-M   'P 1'
#
loop_
_entity.id
_entity.type
_entity.pdbx_description
1 polymer ?
#
loop_
_entity_poly.entity_id
_entity_poly.type
_entity_poly.pdbx_seq_one_letter_code
_entity_poly.pdbx_strand_id
1 'polypeptide(L)'
;MMMVQVDACINHECGPNGECIPLNFTYYKCKCKLYYDGPRCDLFKPIERAARFDGDAFLEISSDEFPHLTSEKEEVVELKFKTKEQNGVLFWQGQERGTSVVGEDYFSVGLIDGYLHFSYELGGGAAHMATEQRVDDDKEHVIRIGSYHLKIFFVSRKGRRGVLKLDNHTEQRGFSSGILAMLNADGNIFIGT
;
A
#
# COMPACT_ATOMS: atom_id res chain seq x y z
N MET A 1 -43.49 -17.68 23.79
CA MET A 1 -42.83 -18.11 22.54
C MET A 1 -41.60 -17.23 22.36
N MET A 2 -40.40 -17.77 22.60
CA MET A 2 -39.15 -17.02 22.52
C MET A 2 -38.76 -16.89 21.04
N MET A 3 -38.65 -15.67 20.50
CA MET A 3 -38.14 -15.48 19.14
C MET A 3 -36.65 -15.77 19.16
N VAL A 4 -36.23 -16.87 18.54
CA VAL A 4 -34.80 -17.13 18.29
C VAL A 4 -34.35 -16.10 17.26
N GLN A 5 -33.48 -15.19 17.67
CA GLN A 5 -32.89 -14.19 16.80
C GLN A 5 -31.88 -14.92 15.91
N VAL A 6 -32.28 -15.21 14.67
CA VAL A 6 -31.42 -15.88 13.70
C VAL A 6 -30.39 -14.85 13.23
N ASP A 7 -29.11 -15.11 13.50
CA ASP A 7 -28.03 -14.36 12.90
C ASP A 7 -27.86 -14.83 11.45
N ALA A 8 -27.92 -13.87 10.52
CA ALA A 8 -27.85 -14.12 9.08
C ALA A 8 -26.56 -14.85 8.66
N CYS A 9 -25.51 -14.84 9.48
CA CYS A 9 -24.25 -15.53 9.20
C CYS A 9 -24.15 -16.97 9.72
N ILE A 10 -25.09 -17.49 10.53
CA ILE A 10 -24.98 -18.85 11.12
C ILE A 10 -24.89 -19.95 10.04
N ASN A 11 -25.55 -19.76 8.89
CA ASN A 11 -25.52 -20.68 7.75
C ASN A 11 -25.22 -19.94 6.44
N HIS A 12 -24.22 -19.06 6.46
CA HIS A 12 -23.87 -18.30 5.28
C HIS A 12 -23.27 -19.18 4.18
N GLU A 13 -23.35 -18.71 2.95
CA GLU A 13 -22.80 -19.41 1.78
C GLU A 13 -21.48 -18.81 1.29
N CYS A 14 -20.92 -17.83 2.00
CA CYS A 14 -19.57 -17.33 1.72
C CYS A 14 -18.60 -18.52 1.71
N GLY A 15 -17.90 -18.68 0.59
CA GLY A 15 -16.88 -19.69 0.39
C GLY A 15 -15.65 -19.42 1.27
N PRO A 16 -14.61 -20.27 1.16
CA PRO A 16 -13.45 -20.24 2.07
C PRO A 16 -12.62 -18.94 2.00
N ASN A 17 -12.84 -18.13 0.96
CA ASN A 17 -12.15 -16.85 0.75
C ASN A 17 -13.04 -15.64 1.05
N GLY A 18 -14.19 -15.82 1.70
CA GLY A 18 -15.09 -14.74 2.09
C GLY A 18 -15.31 -14.68 3.60
N GLU A 19 -15.42 -13.47 4.14
CA GLU A 19 -15.91 -13.20 5.48
C GLU A 19 -17.40 -12.81 5.42
N CYS A 20 -18.25 -13.43 6.25
CA CYS A 20 -19.66 -13.09 6.30
C CYS A 20 -19.91 -11.86 7.16
N ILE A 21 -20.61 -10.87 6.58
CA ILE A 21 -20.97 -9.63 7.26
C ILE A 21 -22.51 -9.54 7.32
N PRO A 22 -23.14 -9.66 8.50
CA PRO A 22 -24.58 -9.54 8.63
C PRO A 22 -25.00 -8.08 8.40
N LEU A 23 -25.98 -7.84 7.53
CA LEU A 23 -26.57 -6.50 7.34
C LEU A 23 -27.83 -6.32 8.19
N ASN A 24 -28.56 -7.40 8.42
CA ASN A 24 -29.70 -7.47 9.35
C ASN A 24 -29.94 -8.94 9.74
N PHE A 25 -31.05 -9.23 10.41
CA PHE A 25 -31.37 -10.58 10.90
C PHE A 25 -31.61 -11.62 9.79
N THR A 26 -31.87 -11.22 8.56
CA THR A 26 -32.19 -12.13 7.45
C THR A 26 -31.26 -12.01 6.25
N TYR A 27 -30.38 -11.01 6.23
CA TYR A 27 -29.53 -10.70 5.08
C TYR A 27 -28.08 -10.50 5.51
N TYR A 28 -27.17 -11.09 4.73
CA TYR A 28 -25.73 -10.96 4.87
C TYR A 28 -25.09 -10.65 3.52
N LYS A 29 -23.86 -10.14 3.55
CA LYS A 29 -22.98 -10.05 2.38
C LYS A 29 -21.66 -10.76 2.65
N CYS A 30 -21.02 -11.24 1.60
CA CYS A 30 -19.67 -11.79 1.68
C CYS A 30 -18.64 -10.71 1.34
N LYS A 31 -17.69 -10.46 2.24
CA LYS A 31 -16.50 -9.63 1.97
C LYS A 31 -15.39 -10.56 1.49
N CYS A 32 -15.04 -10.49 0.21
CA CYS A 32 -14.05 -11.38 -0.38
C CYS A 32 -12.60 -10.95 -0.09
N LYS A 33 -11.73 -11.93 0.14
CA LYS A 33 -10.27 -11.74 0.16
C LYS A 33 -9.77 -11.35 -1.23
N LEU A 34 -8.59 -10.71 -1.28
CA LEU A 34 -7.91 -10.36 -2.52
C LEU A 34 -7.82 -11.56 -3.49
N TYR A 35 -7.99 -11.27 -4.79
CA TYR A 35 -8.04 -12.25 -5.89
C TYR A 35 -9.29 -13.14 -5.95
N TYR A 36 -10.28 -12.91 -5.09
CA TYR A 36 -11.55 -13.61 -5.13
C TYR A 36 -12.72 -12.63 -5.26
N ASP A 37 -13.72 -13.01 -6.04
CA ASP A 37 -14.88 -12.19 -6.37
C ASP A 37 -16.16 -13.07 -6.37
N GLY A 38 -17.29 -12.47 -6.68
CA GLY A 38 -18.58 -13.14 -6.75
C GLY A 38 -19.35 -13.13 -5.41
N PRO A 39 -20.63 -13.49 -5.46
CA PRO A 39 -21.52 -13.42 -4.29
C PRO A 39 -21.11 -14.34 -3.15
N ARG A 40 -20.29 -15.36 -3.43
CA ARG A 40 -19.78 -16.34 -2.47
C ARG A 40 -18.25 -16.35 -2.36
N CYS A 41 -17.52 -15.43 -2.99
CA CYS A 41 -16.05 -15.39 -2.94
C CYS A 41 -15.36 -16.70 -3.38
N ASP A 42 -16.00 -17.45 -4.27
CA ASP A 42 -15.54 -18.70 -4.85
C ASP A 42 -14.96 -18.53 -6.26
N LEU A 43 -15.18 -17.38 -6.88
CA LEU A 43 -14.58 -17.02 -8.16
C LEU A 43 -13.17 -16.50 -7.93
N PHE A 44 -12.17 -17.31 -8.25
CA PHE A 44 -10.80 -16.81 -8.34
C PHE A 44 -10.70 -15.86 -9.55
N LYS A 45 -10.50 -14.58 -9.26
CA LYS A 45 -10.31 -13.51 -10.23
C LYS A 45 -8.93 -12.92 -9.97
N PRO A 46 -7.87 -13.49 -10.58
CA PRO A 46 -6.56 -12.89 -10.50
C PRO A 46 -6.63 -11.46 -11.05
N ILE A 47 -5.73 -10.58 -10.63
CA ILE A 47 -5.63 -9.24 -11.23
C ILE A 47 -5.14 -9.43 -12.67
N GLU A 48 -6.09 -9.60 -13.60
CA GLU A 48 -5.82 -9.88 -15.03
C GLU A 48 -5.42 -8.62 -15.80
N ARG A 49 -5.61 -7.43 -15.22
CA ARG A 49 -5.31 -6.13 -15.83
C ARG A 49 -4.70 -5.20 -14.79
N ALA A 50 -3.59 -4.58 -15.14
CA ALA A 50 -3.04 -3.46 -14.39
C ALA A 50 -4.07 -2.31 -14.34
N ALA A 51 -4.10 -1.60 -13.21
CA ALA A 51 -4.80 -0.32 -13.17
C ALA A 51 -4.05 0.67 -14.07
N ARG A 52 -4.79 1.40 -14.91
CA ARG A 52 -4.28 2.52 -15.66
C ARG A 52 -4.82 3.80 -15.03
N PHE A 53 -3.93 4.73 -14.77
CA PHE A 53 -4.25 6.05 -14.23
C PHE A 53 -3.91 7.07 -15.32
N ASP A 54 -4.84 7.98 -15.60
CA ASP A 54 -4.71 9.01 -16.64
C ASP A 54 -4.57 10.43 -16.03
N GLY A 55 -4.17 10.51 -14.74
CA GLY A 55 -3.80 11.77 -14.05
C GLY A 55 -4.71 12.18 -12.89
N ASP A 56 -5.97 11.74 -12.87
CA ASP A 56 -6.99 12.15 -11.87
C ASP A 56 -7.64 10.96 -11.14
N ALA A 57 -7.26 9.74 -11.50
CA ALA A 57 -7.74 8.51 -10.90
C ALA A 57 -6.74 7.97 -9.87
N PHE A 58 -7.26 7.42 -8.78
CA PHE A 58 -6.46 6.69 -7.79
C PHE A 58 -7.27 5.53 -7.20
N LEU A 59 -6.57 4.52 -6.70
CA LEU A 59 -7.13 3.49 -5.84
C LEU A 59 -6.96 3.92 -4.39
N GLU A 60 -8.04 3.79 -3.60
CA GLU A 60 -8.03 4.00 -2.16
C GLU A 60 -8.17 2.63 -1.46
N ILE A 61 -7.19 2.27 -0.65
CA ILE A 61 -7.10 1.00 0.07
C ILE A 61 -7.12 1.30 1.58
N SER A 62 -7.83 0.47 2.35
CA SER A 62 -7.92 0.61 3.81
C SER A 62 -6.54 0.64 4.46
N SER A 63 -6.36 1.48 5.48
CA SER A 63 -5.14 1.52 6.30
C SER A 63 -4.84 0.18 7.00
N ASP A 64 -5.86 -0.65 7.23
CA ASP A 64 -5.73 -2.01 7.78
C ASP A 64 -4.81 -2.93 6.95
N GLU A 65 -4.66 -2.67 5.65
CA GLU A 65 -3.82 -3.47 4.75
C GLU A 65 -2.33 -3.13 4.88
N PHE A 66 -1.98 -1.99 5.48
CA PHE A 66 -0.59 -1.60 5.77
C PHE A 66 -0.45 -0.98 7.17
N PRO A 67 -0.61 -1.80 8.24
CA PRO A 67 -0.67 -1.27 9.60
C PRO A 67 0.72 -1.02 10.18
N HIS A 68 0.95 0.19 10.69
CA HIS A 68 2.22 0.67 11.27
C HIS A 68 2.38 0.30 12.76
N LEU A 69 2.19 -0.98 13.09
CA LEU A 69 2.00 -1.42 14.48
C LEU A 69 3.22 -1.19 15.40
N THR A 70 4.44 -1.33 14.88
CA THR A 70 5.67 -1.13 15.66
C THR A 70 6.80 -0.62 14.78
N SER A 71 7.76 0.10 15.37
CA SER A 71 8.97 0.58 14.69
C SER A 71 9.96 -0.55 14.35
N GLU A 72 9.84 -1.71 15.00
CA GLU A 72 10.77 -2.85 14.81
C GLU A 72 10.37 -3.78 13.67
N LYS A 73 9.09 -3.72 13.25
CA LYS A 73 8.59 -4.49 12.13
C LYS A 73 9.08 -3.87 10.83
N GLU A 74 9.52 -4.71 9.91
CA GLU A 74 9.83 -4.28 8.55
C GLU A 74 8.53 -4.08 7.78
N GLU A 75 8.41 -2.91 7.14
CA GLU A 75 7.24 -2.52 6.36
C GLU A 75 7.50 -2.74 4.88
N VAL A 76 6.52 -3.36 4.18
CA VAL A 76 6.63 -3.87 2.80
C VAL A 76 5.45 -3.60 1.87
N VAL A 77 5.72 -2.87 0.80
CA VAL A 77 4.91 -2.54 -0.39
C VAL A 77 5.55 -3.04 -1.71
N GLU A 78 4.81 -3.77 -2.53
CA GLU A 78 5.27 -4.29 -3.83
C GLU A 78 4.31 -3.87 -4.95
N LEU A 79 4.83 -3.21 -5.99
CA LEU A 79 4.08 -2.64 -7.11
C LEU A 79 4.80 -2.92 -8.43
N LYS A 80 4.08 -3.32 -9.47
CA LYS A 80 4.60 -3.28 -10.84
C LYS A 80 3.97 -2.10 -11.58
N PHE A 81 4.79 -1.28 -12.22
CA PHE A 81 4.34 -0.09 -12.95
C PHE A 81 5.12 0.12 -14.25
N LYS A 82 4.57 0.94 -15.14
CA LYS A 82 5.27 1.54 -16.28
C LYS A 82 4.67 2.92 -16.51
N THR A 83 5.48 3.88 -16.92
CA THR A 83 5.00 5.25 -17.14
C THR A 83 5.88 6.00 -18.14
N LYS A 84 5.33 7.05 -18.75
CA LYS A 84 6.05 8.11 -19.48
C LYS A 84 6.08 9.43 -18.71
N GLU A 85 5.30 9.51 -17.63
CA GLU A 85 5.22 10.69 -16.79
C GLU A 85 6.49 10.82 -15.96
N GLN A 86 7.01 12.04 -15.89
CA GLN A 86 8.24 12.33 -15.15
C GLN A 86 7.98 12.58 -13.67
N ASN A 87 6.74 12.93 -13.32
CA ASN A 87 6.34 13.30 -11.98
C ASN A 87 5.00 12.65 -11.66
N GLY A 88 4.82 12.17 -10.43
CA GLY A 88 3.57 11.54 -10.00
C GLY A 88 3.74 10.73 -8.72
N VAL A 89 2.64 10.41 -8.05
CA VAL A 89 2.67 9.66 -6.77
C VAL A 89 2.13 8.26 -7.01
N LEU A 90 3.00 7.25 -6.91
CA LEU A 90 2.64 5.84 -7.11
C LEU A 90 2.02 5.22 -5.87
N PHE A 91 2.47 5.63 -4.69
CA PHE A 91 1.98 5.15 -3.40
C PHE A 91 2.05 6.29 -2.39
N TRP A 92 0.98 6.47 -1.63
CA TRP A 92 0.92 7.42 -0.54
C TRP A 92 0.10 6.87 0.61
N GLN A 93 0.61 7.03 1.83
CA GLN A 93 -0.17 6.91 3.04
C GLN A 93 0.25 8.02 4.00
N GLY A 94 -0.73 8.69 4.59
CA GLY A 94 -0.51 9.80 5.51
C GLY A 94 -1.69 9.92 6.46
N GLN A 95 -1.97 11.14 6.91
CA GLN A 95 -3.09 11.41 7.81
C GLN A 95 -4.44 11.30 7.12
N GLU A 96 -5.52 11.22 7.91
CA GLU A 96 -6.89 11.22 7.41
C GLU A 96 -7.20 12.46 6.55
N ARG A 97 -8.09 12.31 5.58
CA ARG A 97 -8.51 13.43 4.72
C ARG A 97 -9.06 14.59 5.58
N GLY A 98 -8.60 15.80 5.27
CA GLY A 98 -9.03 17.02 5.95
C GLY A 98 -8.20 17.42 7.17
N THR A 99 -7.16 16.64 7.50
CA THR A 99 -6.15 17.02 8.48
C THR A 99 -5.03 17.86 7.83
N SER A 100 -4.26 18.58 8.64
CA SER A 100 -3.05 19.26 8.16
C SER A 100 -2.07 18.23 7.60
N VAL A 101 -1.36 18.55 6.52
CA VAL A 101 -0.32 17.66 5.95
C VAL A 101 1.09 18.14 6.34
N VAL A 102 1.20 19.33 6.94
CA VAL A 102 2.49 19.96 7.23
C VAL A 102 3.07 19.41 8.53
N GLY A 103 4.21 18.74 8.44
CA GLY A 103 4.93 18.18 9.59
C GLY A 103 4.37 16.87 10.12
N GLU A 104 3.36 16.31 9.44
CA GLU A 104 2.73 15.05 9.80
C GLU A 104 3.44 13.85 9.18
N ASP A 105 3.27 12.70 9.81
CA ASP A 105 3.83 11.43 9.40
C ASP A 105 3.25 10.99 8.05
N TYR A 106 4.13 10.51 7.16
CA TYR A 106 3.73 9.95 5.86
C TYR A 106 4.73 8.90 5.36
N PHE A 107 4.25 8.07 4.43
CA PHE A 107 5.02 7.13 3.62
C PHE A 107 4.66 7.32 2.15
N SER A 108 5.66 7.55 1.29
CA SER A 108 5.43 7.88 -0.11
C SER A 108 6.43 7.24 -1.06
N VAL A 109 5.93 6.78 -2.21
CA VAL A 109 6.74 6.38 -3.37
C VAL A 109 6.19 7.09 -4.59
N GLY A 110 7.03 7.77 -5.37
CA GLY A 110 6.61 8.54 -6.53
C GLY A 110 7.76 8.89 -7.46
N LEU A 111 7.47 9.53 -8.59
CA LEU A 111 8.47 10.01 -9.53
C LEU A 111 8.75 11.50 -9.34
N ILE A 112 10.03 11.88 -9.47
CA ILE A 112 10.48 13.26 -9.62
C ILE A 112 11.52 13.28 -10.75
N ASP A 113 11.31 14.09 -11.78
CA ASP A 113 12.16 14.21 -12.97
C ASP A 113 12.48 12.86 -13.67
N GLY A 114 11.56 11.90 -13.55
CA GLY A 114 11.66 10.53 -14.08
C GLY A 114 12.43 9.57 -13.18
N TYR A 115 12.97 10.02 -12.04
CA TYR A 115 13.61 9.17 -11.04
C TYR A 115 12.57 8.70 -10.02
N LEU A 116 12.74 7.49 -9.49
CA LEU A 116 11.86 6.95 -8.47
C LEU A 116 12.35 7.41 -7.09
N HIS A 117 11.47 8.08 -6.37
CA HIS A 117 11.70 8.64 -5.05
C HIS A 117 10.93 7.86 -4.00
N PHE A 118 11.62 7.50 -2.93
CA PHE A 118 11.03 7.01 -1.69
C PHE A 118 11.25 8.04 -0.60
N SER A 119 10.17 8.45 0.07
CA SER A 119 10.23 9.43 1.15
C SER A 119 9.24 9.11 2.26
N TYR A 120 9.65 9.37 3.50
CA TYR A 120 8.82 9.23 4.69
C TYR A 120 9.21 10.26 5.75
N GLU A 121 8.22 10.73 6.51
CA GLU A 121 8.35 11.64 7.66
C GLU A 121 7.84 10.93 8.92
N LEU A 122 8.51 11.15 10.05
CA LEU A 122 8.21 10.57 11.37
C LEU A 122 8.14 11.64 12.48
N GLY A 123 7.86 12.89 12.11
CA GLY A 123 7.83 14.07 12.99
C GLY A 123 9.18 14.75 13.27
N GLY A 124 10.25 14.34 12.59
CA GLY A 124 11.63 14.82 12.83
C GLY A 124 12.32 15.43 11.62
N GLY A 125 11.70 15.41 10.44
CA GLY A 125 12.27 15.74 9.15
C GLY A 125 12.31 14.51 8.23
N ALA A 126 11.83 14.69 7.01
CA ALA A 126 11.68 13.65 6.02
C ALA A 126 13.02 13.00 5.61
N ALA A 127 12.99 11.68 5.44
CA ALA A 127 14.00 10.96 4.69
C ALA A 127 13.68 11.02 3.20
N HIS A 128 14.72 11.12 2.36
CA HIS A 128 14.60 11.04 0.91
C HIS A 128 15.65 10.09 0.35
N MET A 129 15.21 9.17 -0.51
CA MET A 129 16.06 8.31 -1.30
C MET A 129 15.55 8.33 -2.74
N ALA A 130 16.46 8.36 -3.71
CA ALA A 130 16.13 8.36 -5.12
C ALA A 130 16.95 7.32 -5.87
N THR A 131 16.41 6.81 -6.97
CA THR A 131 17.16 5.96 -7.90
C THR A 131 18.22 6.76 -8.64
N GLU A 132 19.27 6.09 -9.08
CA GLU A 132 20.29 6.70 -9.97
C GLU A 132 19.84 6.74 -11.43
N GLN A 133 18.82 5.95 -11.78
CA GLN A 133 18.30 5.81 -13.14
C GLN A 133 16.85 6.24 -13.21
N ARG A 134 16.47 6.69 -14.41
CA ARG A 134 15.10 7.07 -14.73
C ARG A 134 14.26 5.83 -15.05
N VAL A 135 12.97 5.90 -14.74
CA VAL A 135 11.97 4.82 -14.88
C VAL A 135 10.75 5.26 -15.71
N ASP A 136 10.81 6.43 -16.34
CA ASP A 136 9.80 7.02 -17.22
C ASP A 136 9.95 6.59 -18.70
N ASP A 137 10.45 5.37 -18.94
CA ASP A 137 10.81 4.86 -20.27
C ASP A 137 9.74 3.96 -20.92
N ASP A 138 8.52 3.94 -20.35
CA ASP A 138 7.39 3.07 -20.73
C ASP A 138 7.69 1.57 -20.68
N LYS A 139 8.79 1.17 -20.01
CA LYS A 139 9.06 -0.23 -19.71
C LYS A 139 8.50 -0.62 -18.35
N GLU A 140 8.28 -1.91 -18.16
CA GLU A 140 7.84 -2.43 -16.86
C GLU A 140 8.98 -2.35 -15.83
N HIS A 141 8.66 -1.78 -14.68
CA HIS A 141 9.48 -1.71 -13.48
C HIS A 141 8.71 -2.35 -12.33
N VAL A 142 9.39 -3.05 -11.40
CA VAL A 142 8.75 -3.65 -10.22
C VAL A 142 9.38 -3.10 -8.96
N ILE A 143 8.61 -2.40 -8.15
CA ILE A 143 8.89 -1.94 -6.78
C ILE A 143 8.59 -3.08 -5.82
N ARG A 144 9.47 -3.42 -4.88
CA ARG A 144 9.19 -4.32 -3.74
C ARG A 144 9.83 -3.74 -2.49
N ILE A 145 9.19 -3.80 -1.33
CA ILE A 145 9.65 -3.04 -0.16
C ILE A 145 10.03 -3.93 1.04
N GLY A 146 10.95 -4.92 1.02
CA GLY A 146 11.16 -5.75 2.23
C GLY A 146 12.03 -7.00 2.09
N SER A 147 12.43 -7.63 3.20
CA SER A 147 13.52 -8.62 3.25
C SER A 147 13.37 -9.82 2.31
N TYR A 148 14.40 -9.96 1.47
CA TYR A 148 14.91 -11.13 0.75
C TYR A 148 13.87 -12.09 0.16
N HIS A 149 13.66 -12.02 -1.16
CA HIS A 149 14.23 -12.98 -2.11
C HIS A 149 13.98 -12.50 -3.56
N LEU A 150 15.08 -12.19 -4.26
CA LEU A 150 15.23 -11.98 -5.73
C LEU A 150 14.63 -10.71 -6.39
N LYS A 151 15.48 -9.66 -6.37
CA LYS A 151 15.88 -8.69 -7.41
C LYS A 151 14.88 -8.33 -8.53
N ILE A 152 14.28 -7.12 -8.43
CA ILE A 152 14.04 -6.12 -9.50
C ILE A 152 13.86 -4.69 -8.89
N PHE A 153 13.55 -4.53 -7.60
CA PHE A 153 13.72 -3.28 -6.81
C PHE A 153 13.50 -3.64 -5.32
N PHE A 154 14.15 -2.98 -4.37
CA PHE A 154 14.02 -3.21 -2.92
C PHE A 154 13.99 -1.88 -2.17
N VAL A 155 12.89 -1.54 -1.50
CA VAL A 155 12.82 -0.36 -0.63
C VAL A 155 12.38 -0.77 0.77
N SER A 156 13.16 -0.77 1.85
CA SER A 156 12.59 -1.19 3.16
C SER A 156 12.81 -0.17 4.25
N ARG A 157 11.85 -0.12 5.18
CA ARG A 157 11.97 0.68 6.39
C ARG A 157 12.00 -0.22 7.61
N LYS A 158 13.00 0.00 8.47
CA LYS A 158 13.04 -0.53 9.84
C LYS A 158 13.44 0.59 10.79
N GLY A 159 12.53 0.98 11.66
CA GLY A 159 12.66 2.17 12.51
C GLY A 159 13.01 3.39 11.66
N ARG A 160 14.12 4.04 11.98
CA ARG A 160 14.58 5.22 11.24
C ARG A 160 15.29 4.92 9.93
N ARG A 161 15.72 3.67 9.71
CA ARG A 161 16.55 3.30 8.56
C ARG A 161 15.68 2.94 7.37
N GLY A 162 15.95 3.60 6.25
CA GLY A 162 15.41 3.31 4.93
C GLY A 162 16.49 2.69 4.03
N VAL A 163 16.08 1.80 3.15
CA VAL A 163 16.90 1.26 2.06
C VAL A 163 16.09 1.40 0.78
N LEU A 164 16.76 1.62 -0.35
CA LEU A 164 16.22 1.71 -1.70
C LEU A 164 17.18 1.00 -2.66
N LYS A 165 16.70 0.27 -3.65
CA LYS A 165 17.51 -0.46 -4.64
C LYS A 165 16.68 -0.66 -5.89
N LEU A 166 17.26 -0.46 -7.06
CA LEU A 166 16.64 -0.79 -8.34
C LEU A 166 17.40 -1.94 -8.99
N ASP A 167 16.66 -2.90 -9.52
CA ASP A 167 17.15 -4.08 -10.22
C ASP A 167 18.31 -4.78 -9.53
N ASN A 168 19.44 -4.83 -10.24
CA ASN A 168 20.72 -5.35 -9.80
C ASN A 168 21.71 -4.22 -9.48
N HIS A 169 21.22 -2.99 -9.27
CA HIS A 169 22.03 -1.81 -8.94
C HIS A 169 22.31 -1.70 -7.44
N THR A 170 23.13 -0.69 -7.09
CA THR A 170 23.57 -0.41 -5.72
C THR A 170 22.40 0.00 -4.83
N GLU A 171 22.41 -0.50 -3.59
CA GLU A 171 21.48 -0.06 -2.56
C GLU A 171 21.80 1.36 -2.11
N GLN A 172 20.83 2.25 -2.23
CA GLN A 172 20.78 3.53 -1.55
C GLN A 172 20.25 3.34 -0.13
N ARG A 173 20.79 4.07 0.84
CA ARG A 173 20.41 3.97 2.25
C ARG A 173 20.21 5.36 2.82
N GLY A 174 19.18 5.51 3.66
CA GLY A 174 18.82 6.77 4.28
C GLY A 174 18.36 6.60 5.72
N PHE A 175 18.28 7.71 6.44
CA PHE A 175 17.71 7.78 7.77
C PHE A 175 16.78 8.98 7.88
N SER A 176 15.62 8.80 8.52
CA SER A 176 14.79 9.95 8.92
C SER A 176 15.50 10.76 10.00
N SER A 177 15.24 12.06 10.03
CA SER A 177 15.84 12.99 11.00
C SER A 177 15.22 12.83 12.40
N GLY A 178 15.79 13.50 13.41
CA GLY A 178 15.24 13.49 14.78
C GLY A 178 15.58 12.23 15.59
N ILE A 179 14.69 11.81 16.51
CA ILE A 179 14.85 10.59 17.34
C ILE A 179 13.69 9.59 17.19
N LEU A 180 12.60 10.01 16.54
CA LEU A 180 11.38 9.23 16.39
C LEU A 180 11.57 8.13 15.33
N ALA A 181 10.96 6.97 15.56
CA ALA A 181 11.13 5.77 14.72
C ALA A 181 9.80 5.09 14.36
N MET A 182 8.70 5.49 15.00
CA MET A 182 7.36 5.01 14.74
C MET A 182 6.70 5.90 13.69
N LEU A 183 5.92 5.29 12.79
CA LEU A 183 5.17 5.97 11.76
C LEU A 183 3.70 5.97 12.18
N ASN A 184 3.10 7.14 12.37
CA ASN A 184 1.72 7.30 12.81
C ASN A 184 0.88 7.86 11.65
N ALA A 185 0.63 7.02 10.65
CA ALA A 185 -0.16 7.38 9.47
C ALA A 185 -1.50 6.61 9.49
N ASP A 186 -2.52 7.22 10.09
CA ASP A 186 -3.82 6.58 10.34
C ASP A 186 -4.75 6.59 9.10
N GLY A 187 -4.43 7.39 8.10
CA GLY A 187 -5.20 7.51 6.86
C GLY A 187 -5.02 6.33 5.91
N ASN A 188 -5.92 6.27 4.91
CA ASN A 188 -5.91 5.26 3.86
C ASN A 188 -4.68 5.35 2.94
N ILE A 189 -4.45 4.27 2.20
CA ILE A 189 -3.41 4.15 1.19
C ILE A 189 -3.97 4.58 -0.17
N PHE A 190 -3.18 5.33 -0.91
CA PHE A 190 -3.52 5.84 -2.24
C PHE A 190 -2.49 5.38 -3.26
N ILE A 191 -2.95 4.81 -4.38
CA ILE A 191 -2.11 4.39 -5.52
C ILE A 191 -2.65 5.06 -6.77
N GLY A 192 -1.81 5.81 -7.49
CA GLY A 192 -2.21 6.52 -8.70
C GLY A 192 -1.01 6.99 -9.53
N THR A 193 -1.26 7.83 -10.52
CA THR A 193 -0.26 8.72 -11.16
C THR A 193 -0.95 9.99 -11.56
#